data_AF-A0A969BMU6-F1
#
_entry.id   AF-A0A969BMU6-F1
#
_cell.length_a   1.000
_cell.length_b   1.000
_cell.length_c   1.000
_cell.angle_alpha   90.00
_cell.angle_beta   90.00
_cell.angle_gamma   90.00
#
_symmetry.space_group_name_H-M   'P 1'
#
loop_
_entity.id
_entity.type
_entity.pdbx_description
1 polymer ?
#
loop_
_entity_poly.entity_id
_entity_poly.type
_entity_poly.pdbx_seq_one_letter_code
_entity_poly.pdbx_strand_id
1 'polypeptide(L)' 'MHPVKLPIIYSDTFLDHQTGSFHPEQPGRLTAIVKALRHSSWQDRLEWCDPTPLSQRDIVQ' A
#
# COMPACT_ATOMS: atom_id res chain seq x y z
N MET A 1 -11.60 -24.77 6.20
CA MET A 1 -10.93 -24.04 5.11
C MET A 1 -10.76 -22.60 5.57
N HIS A 2 -9.55 -22.06 5.58
CA HIS A 2 -9.35 -20.63 5.83
C HIS A 2 -9.75 -19.86 4.56
N PRO A 3 -10.53 -18.78 4.65
CA PRO A 3 -10.82 -17.94 3.49
C PRO A 3 -9.50 -17.35 2.98
N VAL A 4 -9.19 -17.57 1.71
CA VAL A 4 -8.04 -16.93 1.06
C VAL A 4 -8.30 -15.42 1.05
N LYS A 5 -7.39 -14.65 1.64
CA LYS A 5 -7.42 -13.20 1.62
C LYS A 5 -6.56 -12.66 0.47
N LEU A 6 -6.92 -11.49 -0.04
CA LEU A 6 -6.12 -10.76 -1.03
C LEU A 6 -5.07 -9.93 -0.29
N PRO A 7 -3.76 -10.21 -0.46
CA PRO A 7 -2.72 -9.41 0.16
C PRO A 7 -2.62 -8.03 -0.50
N ILE A 8 -2.48 -7.01 0.34
CA ILE A 8 -2.27 -5.61 -0.02
C ILE A 8 -0.99 -5.15 0.67
N ILE A 9 0.04 -4.84 -0.13
CA ILE A 9 1.31 -4.34 0.39
C ILE A 9 1.22 -2.81 0.53
N TYR A 10 1.30 -2.30 1.74
CA TYR A 10 1.17 -0.87 2.02
C TYR A 10 1.95 -0.47 3.28
N SER A 11 2.55 0.72 3.23
CA SER A 11 3.11 1.41 4.39
C SER A 11 2.85 2.91 4.22
N ASP A 12 2.61 3.62 5.32
CA ASP A 12 2.43 5.07 5.30
C ASP A 12 3.68 5.80 4.78
N THR A 13 4.87 5.18 4.82
CA THR A 13 6.10 5.73 4.23
C THR A 13 5.98 6.01 2.73
N PHE A 14 5.04 5.37 2.01
CA PHE A 14 4.78 5.72 0.61
C PHE A 14 4.17 7.12 0.43
N LEU A 15 3.56 7.69 1.47
CA LEU A 15 3.02 9.04 1.45
C LEU A 15 4.12 10.12 1.53
N ASP A 16 5.32 9.74 1.96
CA ASP A 16 6.47 10.64 2.03
C ASP A 16 7.09 10.93 0.66
N HIS A 17 6.58 10.29 -0.41
CA HIS A 17 7.03 10.56 -1.77
C HIS A 17 6.54 11.93 -2.26
N GLN A 18 7.33 12.96 -1.96
CA GLN A 18 7.12 14.33 -2.40
C GLN A 18 7.93 14.62 -3.67
N THR A 19 7.24 14.83 -4.78
CA THR A 19 7.82 14.99 -6.12
C THR A 19 7.93 16.47 -6.57
N GLY A 20 7.52 17.41 -5.72
CA GLY A 20 7.56 18.85 -5.98
C GLY A 20 6.26 19.45 -6.52
N SER A 21 6.21 20.77 -6.65
CA SER A 21 5.03 21.49 -7.12
C SER A 21 4.67 21.14 -8.57
N PHE A 22 3.37 21.07 -8.87
CA PHE A 22 2.82 20.74 -10.19
C PHE A 22 3.13 19.33 -10.72
N HIS A 23 3.76 18.47 -9.91
CA HIS A 23 3.99 17.09 -10.30
C HIS A 23 2.67 16.30 -10.30
N PRO A 24 2.39 15.49 -11.35
CA PRO A 24 1.14 14.75 -11.46
C PRO A 24 1.03 13.58 -10.46
N GLU A 25 2.16 13.12 -9.93
CA GLU A 25 2.18 12.14 -8.84
C GLU A 25 1.90 12.81 -7.50
N GLN A 26 0.78 12.44 -6.89
CA GLN A 26 0.31 13.02 -5.64
C GLN A 26 0.00 11.92 -4.60
N PRO A 27 0.54 12.00 -3.36
CA PRO A 27 0.27 11.02 -2.31
C PRO A 27 -1.21 10.94 -1.93
N GLY A 28 -1.98 12.02 -2.15
CA GLY A 28 -3.43 12.04 -1.95
C GLY A 28 -4.19 10.97 -2.74
N ARG A 29 -3.69 10.56 -3.91
CA ARG A 29 -4.27 9.44 -4.66
C ARG A 29 -4.15 8.13 -3.88
N LEU A 30 -2.99 7.87 -3.28
CA LEU A 30 -2.76 6.70 -2.45
C LEU A 30 -3.61 6.74 -1.18
N THR A 31 -3.68 7.89 -0.50
CA THR A 31 -4.56 8.09 0.66
C THR A 31 -6.02 7.77 0.34
N ALA A 32 -6.53 8.25 -0.81
CA ALA A 32 -7.92 8.01 -1.21
C ALA A 32 -8.20 6.52 -1.46
N ILE A 33 -7.29 5.81 -2.15
CA ILE A 33 -7.41 4.38 -2.42
C ILE A 33 -7.39 3.57 -1.12
N VAL A 34 -6.42 3.82 -0.24
CA VAL A 34 -6.29 3.12 1.04
C VAL A 34 -7.53 3.34 1.90
N LYS A 35 -8.03 4.58 1.97
CA LYS A 35 -9.28 4.90 2.67
C LYS A 35 -10.46 4.13 2.08
N ALA A 36 -10.62 4.09 0.76
CA ALA A 36 -11.72 3.37 0.12
C ALA A 36 -11.67 1.86 0.39
N LEU A 37 -10.48 1.24 0.31
CA LEU A 37 -10.30 -0.19 0.58
C LEU A 37 -10.60 -0.53 2.05
N ARG A 38 -10.09 0.27 2.99
CA ARG A 38 -10.28 0.08 4.43
C ARG A 38 -11.72 0.30 4.91
N HIS A 39 -12.57 0.96 4.13
CA HIS A 39 -13.99 1.17 4.46
C HIS A 39 -14.93 0.41 3.51
N SER A 40 -14.41 -0.47 2.67
CA SER A 40 -15.22 -1.26 1.76
C SER A 40 -16.00 -2.35 2.50
N SER A 41 -17.18 -2.72 2.01
CA SER A 41 -18.01 -3.78 2.59
C SER A 41 -17.36 -5.17 2.59
N TRP A 42 -16.21 -5.32 1.93
CA TRP A 42 -15.47 -6.56 1.76
C TRP A 42 -14.04 -6.45 2.31
N GLN A 43 -13.76 -5.45 3.16
CA GLN A 43 -12.46 -5.23 3.80
C GLN A 43 -11.91 -6.48 4.50
N ASP A 44 -12.77 -7.36 5.02
CA ASP A 44 -12.35 -8.57 5.76
C ASP A 44 -11.69 -9.62 4.85
N ARG A 45 -11.85 -9.45 3.53
CA ARG A 45 -11.16 -10.26 2.50
C ARG A 45 -9.77 -9.73 2.17
N LEU A 46 -9.39 -8.56 2.68
CA LEU A 46 -8.08 -7.97 2.48
C LEU A 46 -7.14 -8.38 3.62
N GLU A 47 -5.89 -8.60 3.28
CA GLU A 47 -4.79 -8.81 4.22
C GLU A 47 -3.76 -7.71 3.99
N TRP A 48 -3.53 -6.87 4.99
CA TRP A 48 -2.57 -5.76 4.89
C TRP A 48 -1.20 -6.24 5.34
N CYS A 49 -0.20 -6.09 4.48
CA CYS A 49 1.17 -6.52 4.72
C CYS A 49 2.12 -5.34 4.60
N ASP A 50 3.11 -5.26 5.49
CA ASP A 50 4.24 -4.36 5.31
C ASP A 50 5.12 -4.82 4.13
N PRO A 51 5.77 -3.89 3.41
CA PRO A 51 6.75 -4.25 2.40
C PRO A 51 7.96 -4.95 3.03
N THR A 52 8.58 -5.89 2.31
CA THR A 52 9.81 -6.55 2.78
C THR A 52 10.89 -5.49 3.11
N PRO A 53 11.48 -5.52 4.33
CA PRO A 53 12.57 -4.62 4.70
C PRO A 53 13.74 -4.70 3.73
N LEU A 54 14.41 -3.57 3.48
CA LEU A 54 15.57 -3.53 2.56
C LEU A 54 16.67 -4.53 2.94
N SER A 55 16.90 -4.73 4.24
CA SER A 55 17.89 -5.68 4.76
C SER A 55 17.58 -7.15 4.45
N GLN A 56 16.38 -7.46 3.97
CA GLN A 56 15.91 -8.81 3.64
C GLN A 56 15.62 -8.98 2.15
N ARG A 57 15.92 -7.96 1.31
CA ARG A 57 15.71 -8.05 -0.13
C ARG A 57 16.96 -8.61 -0.79
N ASP A 58 16.80 -9.68 -1.56
CA ASP A 58 17.80 -10.09 -2.53
C ASP A 58 17.82 -9.06 -3.68
N ILE A 59 18.94 -8.35 -3.83
CA ILE A 59 19.13 -7.44 -4.96
C ILE A 59 19.49 -8.32 -6.17
N VAL A 60 18.50 -8.62 -7.01
CA VAL A 60 18.79 -9.11 -8.36
C VAL A 60 19.18 -7.88 -9.18
N GLN A 61 20.47 -7.76 -9.48
CA GLN A 61 21.02 -6.77 -10.43
C GLN A 61 20.58 -7.10 -11.85
#